data_AF-A0A2N1DSI4-F1
#
_entry.id   AF-A0A2N1DSI4-F1
#
_cell.length_a   1.000
_cell.length_b   1.000
_cell.length_c   1.000
_cell.angle_alpha   90.00
_cell.angle_beta   90.00
_cell.angle_gamma   90.00
#
_symmetry.space_group_name_H-M   'P 1'
#
loop_
_entity.id
_entity.type
_entity.pdbx_description
1 polymer ?
#
loop_
_entity_poly.entity_id
_entity_poly.type
_entity_poly.pdbx_seq_one_letter_code
_entity_poly.pdbx_strand_id
1 'polypeptide(L)'
;MNQFIELLRQHQQAFETQYSNQLNQDMRRAIYAMLSCQTEQQRKTSWCCDHCHHFEQHPLSCGHRHCPQCQHQATAQWLTRQQQKLLPTHYFMVTFTLPYELRTLATTQ
;
A
#
# COMPACT_ATOMS: atom_id res chain seq x y z
N MET A 1 9.74 5.83 -6.03
CA MET A 1 9.11 6.66 -4.98
C MET A 1 7.60 6.61 -5.16
N ASN A 2 6.83 6.40 -4.10
CA ASN A 2 5.38 6.20 -4.21
C ASN A 2 4.64 7.55 -4.41
N GLN A 3 3.91 7.70 -5.53
CA GLN A 3 3.19 8.94 -5.89
C GLN A 3 2.20 9.38 -4.80
N PHE A 4 1.53 8.44 -4.14
CA PHE A 4 0.59 8.76 -3.06
C PHE A 4 1.28 9.41 -1.86
N ILE A 5 2.46 8.90 -1.48
CA ILE A 5 3.22 9.44 -0.35
C ILE A 5 3.71 10.85 -0.66
N GLU A 6 4.06 11.14 -1.92
CA GLU A 6 4.47 12.48 -2.33
C GLU A 6 3.31 13.49 -2.28
N LEU A 7 2.13 13.10 -2.79
CA LEU A 7 0.92 13.92 -2.66
C LEU A 7 0.55 14.17 -1.19
N LEU A 8 0.63 13.13 -0.37
CA LEU A 8 0.39 13.24 1.06
C LEU A 8 1.39 14.20 1.72
N ARG A 9 2.68 14.13 1.36
CA ARG A 9 3.72 15.04 1.87
C ARG A 9 3.43 16.49 1.48
N GLN A 10 3.03 16.75 0.24
CA GLN A 10 2.74 18.09 -0.26
C GLN A 10 1.53 18.72 0.42
N HIS A 11 0.50 17.92 0.73
CA HIS A 11 -0.80 18.41 1.20
C HIS A 11 -1.15 18.06 2.65
N GLN A 12 -0.21 17.46 3.40
CA GLN A 12 -0.45 16.96 4.76
C GLN A 12 -1.13 18.00 5.66
N GLN A 13 -0.57 19.21 5.73
CA GLN A 13 -1.04 20.23 6.67
C GLN A 13 -2.47 20.69 6.35
N ALA A 14 -2.78 20.90 5.07
CA ALA A 14 -4.11 21.26 4.61
C ALA A 14 -5.13 20.14 4.90
N PHE A 15 -4.74 18.90 4.64
CA PHE A 15 -5.54 17.71 4.93
C PHE A 15 -5.82 17.55 6.42
N GLU A 16 -4.81 17.65 7.28
CA GLU A 16 -4.98 17.54 8.73
C GLU A 16 -5.85 18.66 9.32
N THR A 17 -5.76 19.87 8.75
CA THR A 17 -6.57 21.01 9.17
C THR A 17 -8.04 20.81 8.79
N GLN A 18 -8.29 20.43 7.53
CA GLN A 18 -9.64 20.25 7.00
C GLN A 18 -10.38 19.06 7.64
N TYR A 19 -9.67 17.96 7.92
CA TYR A 19 -10.27 16.71 8.40
C TYR A 19 -9.92 16.40 9.86
N SER A 20 -9.50 17.40 10.65
CA SER A 20 -9.04 17.23 12.04
C SER A 20 -9.95 16.39 12.92
N ASN A 21 -11.28 16.63 12.83
CA ASN A 21 -12.32 15.94 13.60
C ASN A 21 -12.61 14.50 13.11
N GLN A 22 -12.23 14.15 11.88
CA GLN A 22 -12.46 12.84 11.29
C GLN A 22 -11.22 11.94 11.37
N LEU A 23 -10.04 12.54 11.47
CA LEU A 23 -8.82 11.80 11.69
C LEU A 23 -8.84 11.25 13.12
N ASN A 24 -8.70 9.94 13.26
CA ASN A 24 -8.42 9.32 14.55
C ASN A 24 -6.90 9.16 14.77
N GLN A 25 -6.51 8.59 15.90
CA GLN A 25 -5.09 8.42 16.23
C GLN A 25 -4.39 7.42 15.28
N ASP A 26 -5.07 6.35 14.88
CA ASP A 26 -4.49 5.34 14.00
C ASP A 26 -4.24 5.87 12.58
N MET A 27 -5.13 6.72 12.07
CA MET A 27 -4.92 7.42 10.81
C MET A 27 -3.70 8.34 10.86
N ARG A 28 -3.53 9.10 11.95
CA ARG A 28 -2.34 9.96 12.13
C ARG A 28 -1.05 9.15 12.23
N ARG A 29 -1.07 8.02 12.95
CA ARG A 29 0.06 7.08 13.00
C ARG A 29 0.39 6.53 11.63
N ALA A 30 -0.61 6.20 10.83
CA ALA A 30 -0.42 5.74 9.46
C ALA A 30 0.23 6.81 8.57
N ILE A 31 -0.27 8.05 8.62
CA ILE A 31 0.28 9.20 7.89
C ILE A 31 1.75 9.41 8.27
N TYR A 32 2.06 9.48 9.57
CA TYR A 32 3.42 9.64 10.06
C TYR A 32 4.35 8.49 9.59
N ALA A 33 3.88 7.24 9.67
CA ALA A 33 4.66 6.10 9.21
C ALA A 33 4.91 6.13 7.70
N MET A 34 3.93 6.59 6.91
CA MET A 34 4.10 6.74 5.45
C MET A 34 5.13 7.83 5.13
N LEU A 35 5.06 8.99 5.79
CA LEU A 35 5.94 10.13 5.52
C LEU A 35 7.38 9.88 5.97
N SER A 36 7.59 9.09 7.03
CA SER A 36 8.91 8.70 7.53
C SER A 36 9.48 7.44 6.86
N CYS A 37 8.74 6.77 5.97
CA CYS A 37 9.20 5.52 5.37
C CYS A 37 10.40 5.73 4.44
N GLN A 38 11.48 4.95 4.63
CA GLN A 38 12.71 5.03 3.84
C GLN A 38 13.32 6.44 3.79
N THR A 39 13.18 7.19 4.88
CA THR A 39 13.88 8.46 5.08
C THR A 39 14.98 8.30 6.13
N GLU A 40 15.81 9.33 6.28
CA GLU A 40 16.82 9.45 7.33
C GLU A 40 16.28 9.30 8.76
N GLN A 41 14.95 9.44 8.94
CA GLN A 41 14.31 9.23 10.23
C GLN A 41 14.22 7.75 10.62
N GLN A 42 14.45 6.83 9.68
CA GLN A 42 14.46 5.39 9.94
C GLN A 42 15.87 4.89 10.20
N ARG A 43 15.95 3.77 10.93
CA ARG A 43 17.20 3.01 11.03
C ARG A 43 17.70 2.63 9.63
N LYS A 44 19.00 2.50 9.46
CA LYS A 44 19.62 2.10 8.19
C LYS A 44 20.16 0.69 8.25
N THR A 45 20.13 -0.01 7.13
CA THR A 45 20.93 -1.21 6.90
C THR A 45 22.22 -0.83 6.24
N SER A 46 23.33 -1.33 6.76
CA SER A 46 24.65 -1.21 6.15
C SER A 46 25.04 -2.52 5.46
N TRP A 47 25.50 -2.42 4.23
CA TRP A 47 26.00 -3.52 3.43
C TRP A 47 27.47 -3.25 3.11
N CYS A 48 28.33 -4.23 3.34
CA CYS A 48 29.74 -4.18 2.98
C CYS A 48 30.07 -5.40 2.15
N CYS A 49 30.69 -5.21 0.99
CA CYS A 49 31.21 -6.32 0.19
C CYS A 49 32.65 -6.63 0.61
N ASP A 50 32.90 -7.84 1.08
CA ASP A 50 34.24 -8.25 1.53
C ASP A 50 35.26 -8.31 0.39
N HIS A 51 34.81 -8.44 -0.87
CA HIS A 51 35.70 -8.57 -2.03
C HIS A 51 36.13 -7.22 -2.62
N CYS A 52 35.22 -6.25 -2.74
CA CYS A 52 35.51 -4.94 -3.35
C CYS A 52 35.45 -3.77 -2.36
N HIS A 53 35.20 -4.04 -1.08
CA HIS A 53 35.04 -3.05 -0.01
C HIS A 53 33.98 -1.98 -0.30
N HIS A 54 33.04 -2.27 -1.20
CA HIS A 54 31.91 -1.39 -1.45
C HIS A 54 31.00 -1.34 -0.22
N PHE A 55 30.72 -0.12 0.24
CA PHE A 55 29.88 0.13 1.39
C PHE A 55 28.64 0.92 0.98
N GLU A 56 27.48 0.42 1.35
CA GLU A 56 26.20 1.06 1.06
C GLU A 56 25.33 1.10 2.31
N GLN A 57 24.58 2.20 2.47
CA GLN A 57 23.58 2.34 3.51
C GLN A 57 22.23 2.69 2.90
N HIS A 58 21.21 1.96 3.34
CA HIS A 58 19.83 2.17 2.89
C HIS A 58 18.92 2.37 4.10
N PRO A 59 18.04 3.39 4.09
CA PRO A 59 17.05 3.57 5.15
C PRO A 59 16.01 2.44 5.11
N LEU A 60 15.62 1.95 6.30
CA LEU A 60 14.66 0.89 6.44
C LEU A 60 13.24 1.35 6.11
N SER A 61 12.41 0.38 5.76
CA SER A 61 10.97 0.56 5.60
C SER A 61 10.28 0.68 6.96
N CYS A 62 9.20 1.45 7.04
CA CYS A 62 8.49 1.68 8.31
C CYS A 62 7.66 0.47 8.81
N GLY A 63 7.43 -0.54 7.96
CA GLY A 63 6.71 -1.77 8.31
C GLY A 63 5.21 -1.61 8.55
N HIS A 64 4.64 -0.41 8.36
CA HIS A 64 3.23 -0.16 8.62
C HIS A 64 2.33 -0.80 7.56
N ARG A 65 1.27 -1.52 7.97
CA ARG A 65 0.38 -2.28 7.07
C ARG A 65 -0.30 -1.43 5.98
N HIS A 66 -0.56 -0.16 6.28
CA HIS A 66 -1.17 0.76 5.31
C HIS A 66 -0.14 1.49 4.44
N CYS A 67 1.17 1.36 4.70
CA CYS A 67 2.18 2.06 3.92
C CYS A 67 2.31 1.43 2.53
N PRO A 68 1.93 2.12 1.45
CA PRO A 68 1.90 1.52 0.12
C PRO A 68 3.31 1.24 -0.43
N GLN A 69 4.34 1.91 0.09
CA GLN A 69 5.75 1.61 -0.23
C GLN A 69 6.21 0.30 0.41
N CYS A 70 5.83 0.05 1.68
CA CYS A 70 6.11 -1.23 2.35
C CYS A 70 5.35 -2.40 1.73
N GLN A 71 4.09 -2.17 1.34
CA GLN A 71 3.23 -3.21 0.77
C GLN A 71 3.47 -3.46 -0.72
N HIS A 72 4.29 -2.66 -1.40
CA HIS A 72 4.47 -2.74 -2.85
C HIS A 72 4.88 -4.15 -3.32
N GLN A 73 5.86 -4.76 -2.67
CA GLN A 73 6.35 -6.09 -3.05
C GLN A 73 5.29 -7.18 -2.81
N ALA A 74 4.60 -7.14 -1.66
CA ALA A 74 3.54 -8.09 -1.35
C ALA A 74 2.38 -7.99 -2.36
N THR A 75 1.98 -6.77 -2.71
CA THR A 75 0.97 -6.49 -3.73
C THR A 75 1.41 -6.99 -5.10
N ALA A 76 2.66 -6.73 -5.51
CA ALA A 76 3.19 -7.20 -6.79
C ALA A 76 3.22 -8.74 -6.88
N GLN A 77 3.66 -9.41 -5.80
CA GLN A 77 3.64 -10.88 -5.72
C GLN A 77 2.22 -11.44 -5.73
N TRP A 78 1.29 -10.80 -5.04
CA TRP A 78 -0.12 -11.17 -5.09
C TRP A 78 -0.69 -11.01 -6.50
N LEU A 79 -0.42 -9.88 -7.15
CA LEU A 79 -0.88 -9.58 -8.51
C LEU A 79 -0.34 -10.60 -9.51
N THR A 80 0.95 -10.92 -9.44
CA THR A 80 1.58 -11.96 -10.27
C THR A 80 0.86 -13.30 -10.11
N ARG A 81 0.56 -13.70 -8.86
CA ARG A 81 -0.19 -14.94 -8.58
C ARG A 81 -1.61 -14.90 -9.12
N GLN A 82 -2.29 -13.76 -9.11
CA GLN A 82 -3.63 -13.66 -9.71
C GLN A 82 -3.56 -13.70 -11.23
N GLN A 83 -2.57 -13.04 -11.84
CA GLN A 83 -2.39 -13.05 -13.29
C GLN A 83 -2.12 -14.46 -13.82
N GLN A 84 -1.41 -15.30 -13.08
CA GLN A 84 -1.19 -16.71 -13.43
C GLN A 84 -2.48 -17.55 -13.44
N LYS A 85 -3.55 -17.11 -12.75
CA LYS A 85 -4.85 -17.79 -12.77
C LYS A 85 -5.73 -17.36 -13.95
N LEU A 86 -5.30 -16.38 -14.74
CA LEU A 86 -6.06 -15.92 -15.88
C LEU A 86 -6.02 -16.99 -16.98
N LEU A 87 -7.20 -17.35 -17.47
CA LEU A 87 -7.35 -18.21 -18.63
C LEU A 87 -6.94 -17.42 -19.90
N PRO A 88 -6.43 -18.08 -20.95
CA PRO A 88 -6.07 -17.44 -22.22
C PRO A 88 -7.32 -17.09 -23.05
N THR A 89 -8.21 -16.28 -22.47
CA THR A 89 -9.47 -15.83 -23.06
C THR A 89 -9.78 -14.41 -22.58
N HIS A 90 -10.75 -13.76 -23.20
CA HIS A 90 -11.22 -12.46 -22.74
C HIS A 90 -11.93 -12.60 -21.39
N TYR A 91 -11.35 -11.99 -20.36
CA TYR A 91 -11.89 -12.00 -19.00
C TYR A 91 -12.73 -10.75 -18.76
N PHE A 92 -14.01 -10.93 -18.42
CA PHE A 92 -14.92 -9.82 -18.10
C PHE A 92 -15.52 -10.03 -16.71
N MET A 93 -15.43 -9.00 -15.86
CA MET A 93 -16.17 -8.97 -14.60
C MET A 93 -17.55 -8.36 -14.87
N VAL A 94 -18.59 -9.19 -14.90
CA VAL A 94 -19.97 -8.72 -15.11
C VAL A 94 -20.62 -8.52 -13.74
N THR A 95 -20.88 -7.27 -13.38
CA THR A 95 -21.67 -6.91 -12.19
C THR A 95 -23.06 -6.47 -12.62
N PHE A 96 -24.08 -7.09 -12.05
CA PHE A 96 -25.48 -6.69 -12.27
C PHE A 96 -26.25 -6.71 -10.96
N THR A 97 -27.23 -5.84 -10.84
CA THR A 97 -28.15 -5.83 -9.70
C THR A 97 -29.15 -6.96 -9.86
N LEU A 98 -29.24 -7.84 -8.86
CA LEU A 98 -30.21 -8.93 -8.87
C LEU A 98 -31.64 -8.37 -8.66
N PRO A 99 -32.59 -8.61 -9.60
CA PRO A 99 -33.99 -8.24 -9.44
C PRO A 99 -34.59 -8.81 -8.15
N TYR A 100 -35.57 -8.12 -7.59
CA TYR A 100 -36.14 -8.45 -6.29
C TYR A 100 -36.66 -9.90 -6.24
N GLU A 101 -37.34 -10.31 -7.30
CA GLU A 101 -37.98 -11.62 -7.48
C GLU A 101 -36.98 -12.77 -7.44
N LEU A 102 -35.72 -12.51 -7.81
CA LEU A 102 -34.66 -13.53 -7.92
C LEU A 102 -33.75 -13.58 -6.69
N ARG A 103 -33.93 -12.69 -5.70
CA ARG A 103 -33.06 -12.62 -4.52
C ARG A 103 -33.06 -13.88 -3.66
N THR A 104 -34.20 -14.58 -3.58
CA THR A 104 -34.34 -15.84 -2.83
C THR A 104 -33.49 -16.99 -3.38
N LEU A 105 -33.08 -16.92 -4.65
CA LEU A 105 -32.21 -17.94 -5.26
C LEU A 105 -30.74 -17.74 -4.85
N ALA A 106 -30.34 -16.51 -4.56
CA ALA A 106 -28.97 -16.16 -4.19
C ALA A 106 -28.67 -16.30 -2.69
N THR A 107 -29.68 -16.55 -1.86
CA THR A 107 -29.54 -16.68 -0.39
C THR A 107 -28.98 -18.02 0.08
N THR A 108 -28.45 -18.86 -0.82
CA THR A 108 -27.92 -20.18 -0.46
C THR A 108 -26.40 -20.18 -0.45
N GLN A 109 -25.80 -19.82 0.68
CA GLN A 109 -24.55 -20.38 1.23
C GLN A 109 -24.53 -20.19 2.75
#